data_AF-A0A0F9IIE4-F1
#
_entry.id   AF-A0A0F9IIE4-F1
#
_cell.length_a   1.000
_cell.length_b   1.000
_cell.length_c   1.000
_cell.angle_alpha   90.00
_cell.angle_beta   90.00
_cell.angle_gamma   90.00
#
_symmetry.space_group_name_H-M   'P 1'
#
loop_
_entity.id
_entity.type
_entity.pdbx_description
1 polymer ?
#
loop_
_entity_poly.entity_id
_entity_poly.type
_entity_poly.pdbx_seq_one_letter_code
_entity_poly.pdbx_strand_id
1 'polypeptide(L)' 'MKKTEIIKIKTGKLQGYIKDGISIFKGITFAEPPIGELRLNNPIPKKPWDGSLKL' A
#
# COMPACT_ATOMS: atom_id res chain seq x y z
N MET A 1 -11.78 -14.32 -5.07
CA MET A 1 -11.96 -13.83 -3.69
C MET A 1 -12.84 -12.58 -3.76
N LYS A 2 -13.80 -12.38 -2.84
CA LYS A 2 -14.67 -11.20 -2.86
C LYS A 2 -13.81 -9.94 -2.68
N LYS A 3 -13.96 -8.92 -3.52
CA LYS A 3 -13.18 -7.67 -3.37
C LYS A 3 -13.69 -6.85 -2.19
N THR A 4 -12.82 -6.08 -1.56
CA THR A 4 -13.24 -5.04 -0.60
C THR A 4 -13.74 -3.80 -1.35
N GLU A 5 -14.44 -2.94 -0.62
CA GLU A 5 -14.60 -1.55 -1.02
C GLU A 5 -13.24 -0.87 -1.19
N ILE A 6 -13.22 0.19 -1.98
CA ILE A 6 -12.02 1.03 -2.15
C ILE A 6 -11.88 1.92 -0.90
N ILE A 7 -10.74 1.84 -0.22
CA ILE A 7 -10.44 2.67 0.94
C ILE A 7 -9.39 3.73 0.58
N LYS A 8 -9.51 4.92 1.17
CA LYS A 8 -8.54 6.02 1.02
C LYS A 8 -7.57 6.02 2.18
N ILE A 9 -6.28 6.10 1.88
CA ILE A 9 -5.18 6.26 2.83
C ILE A 9 -4.38 7.51 2.49
N LYS A 10 -3.42 7.89 3.34
CA LYS A 10 -2.59 9.09 3.16
C LYS A 10 -1.85 9.12 1.82
N THR A 11 -1.45 7.95 1.32
CA THR A 11 -0.61 7.82 0.13
C THR A 11 -1.39 7.40 -1.12
N GLY A 12 -2.72 7.19 -1.05
CA GLY A 12 -3.51 6.81 -2.22
C GLY A 12 -4.78 6.03 -1.88
N LYS A 13 -5.25 5.21 -2.82
CA LYS A 13 -6.41 4.33 -2.65
C LYS A 13 -5.98 2.87 -2.66
N LEU A 14 -6.65 2.02 -1.87
CA LEU A 14 -6.41 0.59 -1.79
C LEU A 14 -7.68 -0.22 -2.09
N GLN A 15 -7.51 -1.37 -2.73
CA GLN A 15 -8.52 -2.40 -2.85
C GLN A 15 -7.89 -3.77 -2.58
N GLY A 16 -8.41 -4.46 -1.57
CA GLY A 16 -7.99 -5.80 -1.19
C GLY A 16 -9.05 -6.84 -1.51
N TYR A 17 -8.97 -7.97 -0.82
CA TYR A 17 -9.95 -9.04 -0.91
C TYR A 17 -10.39 -9.53 0.47
N ILE A 18 -11.56 -10.17 0.51
CA ILE A 18 -12.14 -10.78 1.69
C ILE A 18 -11.89 -12.29 1.62
N LYS A 19 -11.35 -12.84 2.71
CA LYS A 19 -11.18 -14.29 2.92
C LYS A 19 -11.66 -14.62 4.33
N ASP A 20 -12.52 -15.62 4.46
CA ASP A 20 -13.00 -16.11 5.77
C ASP A 20 -13.58 -14.98 6.65
N GLY A 21 -14.28 -14.02 6.03
CA GLY A 21 -14.85 -12.85 6.71
C GLY A 21 -13.85 -11.71 7.00
N ILE A 22 -12.57 -11.86 6.66
CA ILE A 22 -11.51 -10.91 6.96
C ILE A 22 -11.10 -10.14 5.69
N SER A 23 -11.06 -8.81 5.78
CA SER A 23 -10.51 -7.94 4.74
C SER A 23 -8.97 -7.96 4.79
N ILE A 24 -8.36 -8.34 3.67
CA ILE A 24 -6.92 -8.55 3.55
C ILE A 24 -6.34 -7.58 2.52
N PHE A 25 -5.31 -6.84 2.95
CA PHE A 25 -4.50 -5.96 2.11
C PHE A 25 -3.02 -6.28 2.34
N LYS A 26 -2.25 -6.46 1.27
CA LYS A 26 -0.85 -6.90 1.28
C LYS A 26 -0.02 -6.04 0.33
N GLY A 27 1.29 -5.99 0.52
CA GLY A 27 2.20 -5.26 -0.37
C GLY A 27 2.01 -3.73 -0.37
N ILE A 28 1.33 -3.17 0.64
CA ILE A 28 1.15 -1.72 0.76
C ILE A 28 2.51 -1.11 1.12
N THR A 29 3.04 -0.30 0.21
CA THR A 29 4.33 0.37 0.43
C THR A 29 4.13 1.59 1.33
N PHE A 30 4.82 1.62 2.47
CA PHE A 30 4.73 2.72 3.45
C PHE A 30 5.90 3.72 3.37
N ALA A 31 7.03 3.29 2.80
CA ALA A 31 8.24 4.10 2.65
C ALA A 31 8.84 3.95 1.25
N GLU A 32 9.65 4.90 0.82
CA GLU A 32 10.46 4.78 -0.40
C GLU A 32 11.45 3.61 -0.28
N PRO A 33 11.75 2.88 -1.37
CA PRO A 33 12.71 1.77 -1.33
C PRO A 33 14.10 2.20 -0.83
N PRO A 34 14.71 1.53 0.17
CA PRO A 34 15.98 1.93 0.77
C PRO A 34 17.20 1.47 -0.06
N ILE A 35 17.24 1.90 -1.32
CA ILE A 35 18.26 1.53 -2.31
C ILE A 35 19.05 2.76 -2.78
N GLY A 36 20.23 2.54 -3.37
CA GLY A 36 21.10 3.62 -3.85
C GLY A 36 21.47 4.57 -2.70
N GLU A 37 21.29 5.87 -2.93
CA GLU A 37 21.52 6.93 -1.94
C GLU A 37 20.67 6.80 -0.67
N LEU A 38 19.57 6.04 -0.71
CA LEU A 38 18.71 5.81 0.47
C LEU A 38 19.17 4.64 1.32
N ARG A 39 20.22 3.91 0.91
CA ARG A 39 20.75 2.79 1.68
C ARG A 39 21.38 3.29 2.99
N LEU A 40 21.15 2.56 4.08
CA LEU A 40 21.61 2.91 5.44
C LEU A 40 21.10 4.26 5.97
N ASN A 41 20.06 4.83 5.35
CA ASN A 41 19.40 6.05 5.81
C ASN A 41 18.06 5.75 6.50
N ASN A 42 17.53 6.73 7.22
CA ASN A 42 16.20 6.64 7.81
C ASN A 42 15.12 6.43 6.72
N PRO A 43 14.04 5.69 7.02
CA PRO A 43 12.96 5.46 6.07
C PRO A 43 12.29 6.78 5.70
N ILE A 44 12.13 7.02 4.40
CA ILE A 44 11.43 8.18 3.87
C ILE A 44 9.98 7.78 3.56
N PRO A 45 8.95 8.48 4.06
CA PRO A 45 7.56 8.17 3.75
C PRO A 45 7.30 8.11 2.24
N LYS A 46 6.49 7.14 1.81
CA LYS A 46 6.15 6.96 0.39
C LYS A 46 5.39 8.19 -0.13
N LYS A 47 5.77 8.70 -1.30
CA LYS A 47 4.99 9.74 -1.98
C LYS A 47 3.60 9.20 -2.37
N PRO A 48 2.55 10.03 -2.33
CA PRO A 48 1.24 9.62 -2.82
C PRO A 48 1.30 9.11 -4.26
N TRP A 49 0.53 8.08 -4.57
CA TRP A 49 0.38 7.54 -5.92
C TRP A 49 -1.01 7.83 -6.48
N ASP A 50 -1.08 7.97 -7.80
CA ASP A 50 -2.34 8.10 -8.52
C ASP A 50 -3.01 6.73 -8.72
N GLY A 51 -4.34 6.74 -8.71
CA GLY A 51 -5.15 5.54 -8.87
C GLY A 51 -5.30 4.71 -7.59
N SER A 52 -5.64 3.43 -7.75
CA SER A 52 -5.84 2.49 -6.65
C SER A 52 -4.89 1.32 -6.75
N LEU A 53 -4.15 1.02 -5.69
CA LEU A 53 -3.40 -0.23 -5.58
C LEU A 53 -4.42 -1.37 -5.40
N LYS A 54 -4.46 -2.29 -6.35
CA LYS A 54 -5.39 -3.43 -6.36
C LYS A 54 -4.60 -4.71 -6.13
N LEU A 55 -5.16 -5.58 -5.28
CA LEU A 55 -4.65 -6.91 -4.97
C LEU A 55 -5.59 -8.00 -5.47
#